data_AF-A0A968C9X6-F1
#
_entry.id   AF-A0A968C9X6-F1
#
_cell.length_a   1.000
_cell.length_b   1.000
_cell.length_c   1.000
_cell.angle_alpha   90.00
_cell.angle_beta   90.00
_cell.angle_gamma   90.00
#
_symmetry.space_group_name_H-M   'P 1'
#
loop_
_entity.id
_entity.type
_entity.pdbx_description
1 polymer ?
#
loop_
_entity_poly.entity_id
_entity_poly.type
_entity_poly.pdbx_seq_one_letter_code
_entity_poly.pdbx_strand_id
1 'polypeptide(L)'
;MDRIEVTESELLEALQEATDAEPDWGPSDAHTVRELAAAMDVDRSVVRRKLRPLIFDGQAEAVKVRRPAMDGSLRKVPAYRLLGEPGQNGEGE
;
A
#
# COMPACT_ATOMS: atom_id res chain seq x y z
N MET A 1 15.80 -35.28 11.68
CA MET A 1 15.42 -34.04 10.95
C MET A 1 14.84 -33.13 12.01
N ASP A 2 15.66 -32.19 12.45
CA ASP A 2 15.38 -31.26 13.53
C ASP A 2 14.25 -30.31 13.08
N ARG A 3 13.14 -30.30 13.82
CA ARG A 3 11.99 -29.46 13.53
C ARG A 3 12.33 -28.10 14.16
N ILE A 4 12.79 -27.15 13.35
CA ILE A 4 13.10 -25.80 13.80
C ILE A 4 11.82 -25.22 14.42
N GLU A 5 11.74 -25.23 15.75
CA GLU A 5 10.70 -24.58 16.52
C GLU A 5 11.00 -23.08 16.46
N VAL A 6 10.51 -22.41 15.42
CA VAL A 6 10.58 -20.95 15.31
C VAL A 6 9.91 -20.38 16.54
N THR A 7 10.71 -19.82 17.44
CA THR A 7 10.21 -19.21 18.66
C THR A 7 9.51 -17.90 18.32
N GLU A 8 8.58 -17.46 19.17
CA GLU A 8 7.85 -16.20 18.99
C GLU A 8 8.79 -14.99 18.83
N SER A 9 9.95 -15.03 19.48
CA SER A 9 11.00 -14.02 19.37
C SER A 9 11.66 -13.98 17.99
N GLU A 10 11.91 -15.13 17.37
CA GLU A 10 12.46 -15.18 16.00
C GLU A 10 11.44 -14.73 14.95
N LEU A 11 10.15 -14.98 15.20
CA LEU A 11 9.08 -14.48 14.33
C LEU A 11 8.95 -12.96 14.41
N LEU A 12 9.08 -12.38 15.61
CA LEU A 12 9.05 -10.93 15.82
C LEU A 12 10.27 -10.24 15.19
N GLU A 13 11.46 -10.82 15.32
CA GLU A 13 12.68 -10.30 14.70
C GLU A 13 12.61 -10.34 13.17
N ALA A 14 12.12 -11.45 12.60
CA ALA A 14 11.89 -11.55 11.16
C ALA A 14 10.82 -10.55 10.64
N LEU A 15 9.77 -10.27 11.44
CA LEU A 15 8.77 -9.26 11.09
C LEU A 15 9.34 -7.84 11.13
N GLN A 16 10.22 -7.56 12.10
CA GLN A 16 10.85 -6.27 12.27
C GLN A 16 11.90 -6.02 11.17
N GLU A 17 12.73 -7.03 10.85
CA GLU A 17 13.62 -6.97 9.67
C GLU A 17 12.83 -6.82 8.37
N ALA A 18 11.71 -7.53 8.20
CA ALA A 18 10.88 -7.38 7.00
C ALA A 18 10.28 -5.96 6.89
N THR A 19 9.93 -5.33 8.02
CA THR A 19 9.36 -3.97 8.05
C THR A 19 10.43 -2.90 7.82
N ASP A 20 11.65 -3.09 8.35
CA ASP A 20 12.79 -2.19 8.14
C ASP A 20 13.41 -2.35 6.73
N ALA A 21 13.28 -3.55 6.15
CA ALA A 21 13.72 -3.87 4.80
C ALA A 21 12.70 -3.55 3.70
N GLU A 22 11.54 -2.95 4.02
CA GLU A 22 10.64 -2.37 3.02
C GLU A 22 11.04 -0.91 2.78
N PRO A 23 11.74 -0.59 1.67
CA PRO A 23 12.06 0.80 1.38
C PRO A 23 10.81 1.67 1.37
N ASP A 24 10.98 2.90 1.84
CA ASP A 24 10.04 4.02 1.75
C ASP A 24 9.59 4.21 0.29
N TRP A 25 8.56 3.46 -0.13
CA TRP A 25 8.12 3.33 -1.53
C TRP A 25 7.02 4.33 -1.88
N GLY A 26 6.98 5.46 -1.17
CA GLY A 26 5.98 6.51 -1.30
C GLY A 26 5.02 6.54 -0.11
N PRO A 27 4.07 7.50 -0.09
CA PRO A 27 3.17 7.70 1.04
C PRO A 27 2.42 6.41 1.35
N SER A 28 2.47 5.97 2.61
CA SER A 28 1.84 4.75 3.11
C SER A 28 0.35 4.65 2.76
N ASP A 29 -0.32 5.78 2.55
CA ASP A 29 -1.76 5.90 2.27
C ASP A 29 -2.16 5.78 0.79
N ALA A 30 -1.23 5.46 -0.11
CA ALA A 30 -1.49 5.36 -1.54
C ALA A 30 -1.44 3.92 -2.07
N HIS A 31 -2.54 3.45 -2.66
CA HIS A 31 -2.67 2.08 -3.16
C HIS A 31 -3.03 2.02 -4.64
N THR A 32 -2.39 1.12 -5.38
CA THR A 32 -2.76 0.84 -6.78
C THR A 32 -4.11 0.13 -6.85
N VAL A 33 -4.77 0.21 -8.02
CA VAL A 33 -6.02 -0.55 -8.28
C VAL A 33 -5.84 -2.05 -8.00
N ARG A 34 -4.64 -2.59 -8.24
CA ARG A 34 -4.35 -4.00 -8.01
C ARG A 34 -4.29 -4.33 -6.52
N GLU A 35 -3.65 -3.49 -5.71
CA GLU A 35 -3.61 -3.63 -4.26
C GLU A 35 -5.02 -3.49 -3.66
N LEU A 36 -5.79 -2.49 -4.07
CA LEU A 36 -7.17 -2.30 -3.61
C LEU A 36 -8.08 -3.47 -4.00
N ALA A 37 -7.95 -3.97 -5.22
CA ALA A 37 -8.72 -5.12 -5.69
C ALA A 37 -8.39 -6.39 -4.89
N ALA A 38 -7.11 -6.61 -4.58
CA ALA A 38 -6.67 -7.74 -3.78
C ALA A 38 -7.12 -7.63 -2.32
N ALA A 39 -7.00 -6.45 -1.70
CA ALA A 39 -7.40 -6.23 -0.32
C ALA A 39 -8.92 -6.38 -0.09
N MET A 40 -9.72 -5.98 -1.07
CA MET A 40 -11.19 -6.05 -1.01
C MET A 40 -11.76 -7.35 -1.59
N ASP A 41 -10.93 -8.23 -2.16
CA ASP A 41 -11.35 -9.42 -2.92
C ASP A 41 -12.41 -9.10 -4.00
N VAL A 42 -12.17 -8.04 -4.78
CA VAL A 42 -13.07 -7.60 -5.86
C VAL A 42 -12.34 -7.42 -7.18
N ASP A 43 -13.08 -7.43 -8.28
CA ASP A 43 -12.51 -7.14 -9.59
C ASP A 43 -12.00 -5.70 -9.70
N ARG A 44 -10.88 -5.52 -10.42
CA ARG A 44 -10.27 -4.19 -10.68
C ARG A 44 -11.26 -3.22 -11.33
N SER A 45 -12.21 -3.72 -12.11
CA SER A 45 -13.26 -2.92 -12.74
C SER A 45 -14.20 -2.30 -11.71
N VAL A 46 -14.51 -3.03 -10.63
CA VAL A 46 -15.34 -2.55 -9.52
C VAL A 46 -14.60 -1.43 -8.77
N VAL A 47 -13.31 -1.62 -8.50
CA VAL A 47 -12.45 -0.60 -7.87
C VAL A 47 -12.43 0.68 -8.72
N ARG A 48 -12.18 0.59 -10.03
CA ARG A 48 -12.18 1.77 -10.92
C ARG A 48 -13.54 2.47 -10.96
N ARG A 49 -14.63 1.71 -10.93
CA ARG A 49 -15.99 2.26 -10.89
C ARG A 49 -16.27 3.01 -9.60
N LYS A 50 -15.71 2.55 -8.47
CA LYS A 50 -15.85 3.19 -7.15
C LYS A 50 -14.90 4.37 -6.95
N LEU A 51 -13.68 4.33 -7.50
CA LEU A 51 -12.72 5.43 -7.43
C LEU A 51 -13.15 6.64 -8.25
N ARG A 52 -13.81 6.43 -9.39
CA ARG A 52 -14.21 7.53 -10.30
C ARG A 52 -15.08 8.61 -9.62
N PRO A 53 -16.17 8.29 -8.88
CA PRO A 53 -16.91 9.30 -8.13
C PRO A 53 -16.10 9.93 -7.00
N LEU A 54 -15.25 9.17 -6.30
CA LEU A 54 -14.41 9.71 -5.21
C LEU A 54 -13.40 10.74 -5.71
N ILE A 55 -12.81 10.52 -6.88
CA ILE A 55 -11.90 11.47 -7.52
C ILE A 55 -12.66 12.71 -7.99
N PHE A 56 -13.88 12.52 -8.53
CA PHE A 56 -14.72 13.62 -8.96
C PHE A 56 -15.19 14.49 -7.79
N ASP A 57 -15.48 13.87 -6.65
CA ASP A 57 -15.89 14.54 -5.40
C ASP A 57 -14.69 15.16 -4.64
N GLY A 58 -13.47 14.95 -5.13
CA GLY A 58 -12.25 15.44 -4.47
C GLY A 58 -11.85 14.67 -3.20
N GLN A 59 -12.49 13.54 -2.93
CA GLN A 59 -12.20 12.65 -1.79
C GLN A 59 -11.06 11.66 -2.08
N ALA A 60 -10.59 11.59 -3.31
CA ALA A 60 -9.44 10.78 -3.71
C ALA A 60 -8.63 11.48 -4.78
N GLU A 61 -7.32 11.26 -4.79
CA GLU A 61 -6.44 11.73 -5.86
C GLU A 61 -5.57 10.62 -6.41
N ALA A 62 -5.20 10.75 -7.68
CA ALA A 62 -4.26 9.85 -8.33
C ALA A 62 -2.82 10.38 -8.13
N VAL A 63 -2.02 9.61 -7.40
CA VAL A 63 -0.60 9.89 -7.17
C VAL A 63 0.28 8.87 -7.91
N LYS A 64 1.57 9.17 -8.04
CA LYS A 64 2.55 8.21 -8.58
C LYS A 64 3.41 7.69 -7.44
N VAL A 65 3.30 6.41 -7.15
CA VAL A 65 4.14 5.72 -6.17
C VAL A 65 5.17 4.86 -6.89
N ARG A 66 6.26 4.53 -6.20
CA ARG A 66 7.21 3.53 -6.69
C ARG A 66 6.76 2.18 -6.16
N ARG A 67 6.60 1.19 -7.02
CA ARG A 67 6.33 -0.18 -6.60
C ARG A 67 7.29 -1.14 -7.29
N PRO A 68 7.72 -2.21 -6.62
CA PRO A 68 8.50 -3.26 -7.25
C PRO A 68 7.66 -3.91 -8.37
N ALA A 69 8.25 -3.97 -9.55
CA ALA A 69 7.75 -4.80 -10.63
C ALA A 69 8.16 -6.26 -10.42
N MET A 70 7.55 -7.18 -11.17
CA MET A 70 7.90 -8.61 -11.11
C MET A 70 9.36 -8.89 -11.47
N ASP A 71 10.03 -7.97 -12.16
CA ASP A 71 11.45 -8.05 -12.51
C ASP A 71 12.40 -7.50 -11.41
N GLY A 72 11.87 -7.10 -10.26
CA GLY A 72 12.64 -6.50 -9.16
C GLY A 72 12.94 -5.01 -9.34
N SER A 73 12.75 -4.43 -10.54
CA SER A 73 12.90 -2.99 -10.74
C SER A 73 11.78 -2.18 -10.09
N LEU A 74 12.12 -1.03 -9.51
CA LEU A 74 11.14 -0.06 -9.04
C LEU A 74 10.55 0.71 -10.21
N ARG A 75 9.23 0.61 -10.39
CA ARG A 75 8.50 1.38 -11.41
C ARG A 75 7.58 2.39 -10.76
N LYS A 76 7.52 3.58 -11.36
CA LYS A 76 6.50 4.58 -11.03
C LYS A 76 5.17 4.11 -11.58
N VAL A 77 4.26 3.73 -10.70
CA VAL A 77 2.92 3.25 -11.03
C VAL A 77 1.87 4.21 -10.48
N PRO A 78 0.73 4.36 -11.18
CA PRO A 78 -0.38 5.16 -10.66
C PRO A 78 -1.02 4.44 -9.46
N ALA A 79 -1.11 5.15 -8.36
CA ALA A 79 -1.84 4.76 -7.16
C ALA A 79 -2.89 5.83 -6.82
N TYR A 80 -3.78 5.47 -5.92
CA TYR A 80 -4.88 6.30 -5.47
C TYR A 80 -4.78 6.38 -3.96
N ARG A 81 -4.78 7.61 -3.44
CA ARG A 81 -4.91 7.85 -2.00
C ARG A 81 -6.24 8.52 -1.73
N LEU A 82 -6.82 8.19 -0.59
CA LEU A 82 -7.97 8.91 -0.08
C LEU A 82 -7.47 10.23 0.49
N LEU A 83 -8.10 11.30 0.06
CA LEU A 83 -8.01 12.58 0.74
C LEU A 83 -9.04 12.48 1.85
N GLY A 84 -8.61 12.07 3.04
CA GLY A 84 -9.45 12.12 4.23
C GLY A 84 -10.06 13.51 4.37
N GLU A 85 -11.18 13.62 5.09
CA GLU A 85 -11.81 14.91 5.40
C GLU A 85 -10.73 15.95 5.76
N PRO A 86 -10.85 17.21 5.28
CA PRO A 86 -9.82 18.23 5.47
C PRO A 86 -9.56 18.45 6.96
N GLY A 87 -8.59 17.72 7.55
CA GLY A 87 -8.43 17.70 9.00
C GLY A 87 -7.45 16.69 9.62
N GLN A 88 -6.74 15.85 8.85
CA GLN A 88 -5.70 14.95 9.40
C GLN A 88 -4.36 15.02 8.64
N ASN A 89 -3.90 16.24 8.31
CA ASN A 89 -2.47 16.49 8.09
C ASN A 89 -1.95 17.21 9.33
N GLY A 90 -1.61 16.42 10.34
CA GLY A 90 -1.12 16.91 11.63
C GLY A 90 -0.03 16.00 12.17
N GLU A 91 1.11 15.95 11.48
CA GLU A 91 2.41 15.52 12.01
C GLU A 91 3.43 16.40 11.26
N GLY A 92 4.10 17.40 11.83
CA GLY A 92 4.50 17.56 13.21
C GLY A 92 5.85 16.89 13.42
N GLU A 93 6.92 17.51 12.92
CA GLU A 93 8.25 17.68 13.56
C GLU A 93 9.20 18.49 12.65
#